data_AF-F8CJ50-F1
#
_entry.id   AF-F8CJ50-F1
#
_cell.length_a   1.000
_cell.length_b   1.000
_cell.length_c   1.000
_cell.angle_alpha   90.00
_cell.angle_beta   90.00
_cell.angle_gamma   90.00
#
_symmetry.space_group_name_H-M   'P 1'
#
loop_
_entity.id
_entity.type
_entity.pdbx_description
1 polymer ?
#
loop_
_entity_poly.entity_id
_entity_poly.type
_entity_poly.pdbx_seq_one_letter_code
_entity_poly.pdbx_strand_id
1 'polypeptide(L)'
;MHEMLFQNQHNLEAPALLTFAADLGLDMGRFTRDLQEHRSLPKVQRDFIEGVRSGVNGTPTFFINGERHNGAYTAEALLAAIEQRVGPDIEPMTGLPWEGDRVPRMGRPQSRM
;
A
#
# COMPACT_ATOMS: atom_id res chain seq x y z
N MET A 1 -10.63 7.52 -0.86
CA MET A 1 -10.14 8.25 -2.04
C MET A 1 -9.40 7.38 -3.05
N HIS A 2 -8.58 6.41 -2.65
CA HIS A 2 -7.74 5.61 -3.57
C HIS A 2 -8.44 5.14 -4.86
N GLU A 3 -9.56 4.41 -4.73
CA GLU A 3 -10.30 3.88 -5.88
C GLU A 3 -10.71 4.97 -6.87
N MET A 4 -11.26 6.07 -6.35
CA MET A 4 -11.69 7.21 -7.16
C MET A 4 -10.52 7.85 -7.92
N LEU A 5 -9.34 7.96 -7.30
CA LEU A 5 -8.13 8.47 -7.98
C LEU A 5 -7.65 7.49 -9.05
N PHE A 6 -7.68 6.20 -8.75
CA PHE A 6 -7.21 5.15 -9.66
C PHE A 6 -8.08 5.05 -10.92
N GLN A 7 -9.38 5.29 -10.80
CA GLN A 7 -10.31 5.33 -11.93
C GLN A 7 -10.23 6.64 -12.74
N ASN A 8 -9.70 7.71 -12.14
CA ASN A 8 -9.65 9.06 -12.74
C ASN A 8 -8.21 9.55 -12.97
N GLN A 9 -7.29 8.68 -13.38
CA GLN A 9 -5.86 9.00 -13.53
C GLN A 9 -5.56 10.16 -14.50
N HIS A 10 -6.47 10.45 -15.43
CA HIS A 10 -6.35 11.56 -16.38
C HIS A 10 -6.73 12.93 -15.76
N ASN A 11 -7.25 12.96 -14.53
CA ASN A 11 -7.74 14.16 -13.87
C ASN A 11 -7.39 14.14 -12.37
N LEU A 12 -6.12 14.45 -12.06
CA LEU A 12 -5.59 14.45 -10.70
C LEU A 12 -5.16 15.85 -10.21
N GLU A 13 -5.61 16.88 -10.91
CA GLU A 13 -5.35 18.28 -10.54
C GLU A 13 -6.12 18.69 -9.29
N ALA A 14 -5.63 19.70 -8.57
CA ALA A 14 -6.20 20.13 -7.28
C ALA A 14 -7.74 20.33 -7.28
N PRO A 15 -8.37 20.94 -8.30
CA PRO A 15 -9.83 21.06 -8.34
C PRO A 15 -10.57 19.71 -8.36
N ALA A 16 -10.04 18.73 -9.09
CA ALA A 16 -10.60 17.39 -9.15
C ALA A 16 -10.44 16.67 -7.81
N LEU A 17 -9.27 16.78 -7.18
CA LEU A 17 -9.03 16.18 -5.86
C LEU A 17 -9.99 16.72 -4.79
N LEU A 18 -10.29 18.02 -4.80
CA LEU A 18 -11.26 18.62 -3.89
C LEU A 18 -12.68 18.11 -4.15
N THR A 19 -13.07 17.97 -5.42
CA THR A 19 -14.37 17.41 -5.81
C THR A 19 -14.49 15.96 -5.33
N PHE A 20 -13.47 15.14 -5.59
CA PHE A 20 -13.42 13.76 -5.17
C PHE A 20 -13.49 13.59 -3.65
N ALA A 21 -12.83 14.48 -2.90
CA ALA A 21 -12.88 14.48 -1.45
C ALA A 21 -14.29 14.81 -0.93
N ALA A 22 -14.97 15.77 -1.57
CA ALA A 22 -16.34 16.16 -1.23
C ALA A 22 -17.35 15.05 -1.55
N ASP A 23 -17.25 14.42 -2.72
CA ASP A 23 -18.13 13.32 -3.14
C ASP A 23 -18.02 12.11 -2.21
N LEU A 24 -16.85 11.90 -1.61
CA LEU A 24 -16.60 10.86 -0.61
C LEU A 24 -17.00 11.27 0.81
N GLY A 25 -17.56 12.46 1.01
CA GLY A 25 -18.05 12.95 2.29
C GLY A 25 -16.94 13.27 3.31
N LEU A 26 -15.74 13.60 2.84
CA LEU A 26 -14.64 13.98 3.74
C LEU A 26 -14.87 15.36 4.37
N ASP A 27 -14.26 15.60 5.54
CA ASP A 27 -14.19 16.93 6.12
C ASP A 27 -13.35 17.85 5.22
N MET A 28 -14.03 18.70 4.46
CA MET A 28 -13.41 19.59 3.48
C MET A 28 -12.56 20.70 4.12
N GLY A 29 -12.90 21.16 5.32
CA GLY A 29 -12.12 22.15 6.04
C GLY A 29 -10.77 21.57 6.47
N ARG A 30 -10.79 20.34 6.98
CA ARG A 30 -9.57 19.60 7.31
C ARG A 30 -8.78 19.21 6.06
N PHE A 31 -9.43 18.67 5.04
CA PHE A 31 -8.76 18.23 3.82
C PHE A 31 -8.03 19.37 3.11
N THR A 32 -8.71 20.50 2.93
CA THR A 32 -8.13 21.68 2.26
C THR A 32 -6.94 22.22 3.05
N ARG A 33 -7.07 22.32 4.37
CA ARG A 33 -5.96 22.76 5.25
C ARG A 33 -4.77 21.79 5.16
N ASP A 34 -5.01 20.49 5.27
CA ASP A 34 -3.95 19.47 5.22
C ASP A 34 -3.21 19.51 3.86
N LEU A 35 -3.91 19.81 2.78
CA LEU A 35 -3.34 19.99 1.44
C LEU A 35 -2.50 21.27 1.34
N GLN A 36 -3.01 22.41 1.81
CA GLN A 36 -2.33 23.71 1.80
C GLN A 36 -1.09 23.74 2.72
N GLU A 37 -1.18 23.11 3.89
CA GLU A 37 -0.06 22.99 4.84
C GLU A 37 0.94 21.90 4.43
N HIS A 38 0.73 21.23 3.29
CA HIS A 38 1.57 20.15 2.80
C HIS A 38 1.83 19.06 3.86
N ARG A 39 0.82 18.72 4.67
CA ARG A 39 1.00 17.80 5.81
C ARG A 39 1.53 16.42 5.43
N SER A 40 1.25 15.97 4.21
CA SER A 40 1.72 14.68 3.70
C SER A 40 3.11 14.73 3.05
N LEU A 41 3.66 15.92 2.80
CA LEU A 41 4.92 16.10 2.08
C LEU A 41 6.10 15.36 2.75
N PRO A 42 6.29 15.40 4.09
CA PRO A 42 7.38 14.66 4.73
C PRO A 42 7.26 13.14 4.50
N LYS A 43 6.03 12.61 4.49
CA LYS A 43 5.79 11.21 4.17
C LYS A 43 6.13 10.90 2.71
N VAL A 44 5.68 11.72 1.77
CA VAL A 44 5.98 11.54 0.34
C VAL A 44 7.49 11.57 0.08
N GLN A 45 8.22 12.51 0.70
CA GLN A 45 9.67 12.60 0.56
C GLN A 45 10.40 11.39 1.15
N ARG A 46 9.98 10.91 2.32
CA ARG A 46 10.55 9.69 2.92
C ARG A 46 10.29 8.49 2.02
N ASP A 47 9.06 8.29 1.59
CA ASP A 47 8.66 7.14 0.75
C ASP A 47 9.41 7.20 -0.62
N PHE A 48 9.64 8.39 -1.18
CA PHE A 48 10.49 8.58 -2.37
C PHE A 48 11.94 8.17 -2.13
N ILE A 49 12.57 8.64 -1.04
CA ILE A 49 13.96 8.30 -0.69
C ILE A 49 14.11 6.79 -0.44
N GLU A 50 13.16 6.18 0.25
CA GLU A 50 13.12 4.73 0.50
C GLU A 50 13.00 3.94 -0.81
N GLY A 51 12.16 4.41 -1.74
CA GLY A 51 12.07 3.87 -3.09
C GLY A 51 13.42 3.90 -3.82
N VAL A 52 14.08 5.07 -3.87
CA VAL A 52 15.40 5.21 -4.49
C VAL A 52 16.44 4.28 -3.85
N ARG A 53 16.49 4.23 -2.52
CA ARG A 53 17.40 3.34 -1.78
C ARG A 53 17.16 1.85 -2.04
N SER A 54 15.91 1.49 -2.31
CA SER A 54 15.50 0.12 -2.66
C SER A 54 15.64 -0.19 -4.16
N GLY A 55 16.22 0.72 -4.95
CA GLY A 55 16.39 0.55 -6.39
C GLY A 55 15.08 0.65 -7.18
N VAL A 56 14.11 1.43 -6.70
CA VAL A 56 12.86 1.73 -7.43
C VAL A 56 13.10 2.82 -8.45
N ASN A 57 12.98 2.47 -9.73
CA ASN A 57 13.10 3.39 -10.86
C ASN A 57 11.75 3.82 -11.44
N GLY A 58 10.64 3.30 -10.90
CA GLY A 58 9.29 3.58 -11.37
C GLY A 58 8.25 2.76 -10.63
N THR A 59 7.00 3.20 -10.75
CA THR A 59 5.83 2.52 -10.22
C THR A 59 5.03 1.90 -11.37
N PRO A 60 4.37 0.74 -11.16
CA PRO A 60 4.41 -0.06 -9.94
C PRO A 60 5.72 -0.84 -9.77
N THR A 61 6.13 -1.05 -8.52
CA THR A 61 7.19 -2.00 -8.11
C THR A 61 6.67 -2.75 -6.89
N PHE A 62 6.87 -4.07 -6.84
CA PHE A 62 6.45 -4.91 -5.71
C PHE A 62 7.66 -5.52 -5.01
N PHE A 63 7.55 -5.62 -3.69
CA PHE A 63 8.43 -6.41 -2.83
C PHE A 63 7.58 -7.42 -2.10
N ILE A 64 7.98 -8.69 -2.12
CA ILE A 64 7.28 -9.80 -1.47
C ILE A 64 8.25 -10.35 -0.43
N ASN A 65 7.91 -10.18 0.85
CA ASN A 65 8.75 -10.55 2.00
C ASN A 65 10.17 -9.98 1.94
N GLY A 66 10.29 -8.72 1.52
CA GLY A 66 11.58 -8.00 1.42
C GLY A 66 12.35 -8.24 0.12
N GLU A 67 11.92 -9.20 -0.71
CA GLU A 67 12.53 -9.46 -2.01
C GLU A 67 11.79 -8.76 -3.15
N ARG A 68 12.54 -8.13 -4.07
CA ARG A 68 11.97 -7.43 -5.22
C ARG A 68 11.36 -8.43 -6.21
N HIS A 69 10.09 -8.22 -6.58
CA HIS A 69 9.44 -8.96 -7.65
C HIS A 69 9.75 -8.30 -9.01
N ASN A 70 10.44 -9.04 -9.88
CA ASN A 70 10.81 -8.58 -11.22
C ASN A 70 9.94 -9.20 -12.33
N GLY A 71 8.97 -10.04 -11.97
CA GLY A 71 8.05 -10.67 -12.92
C GLY A 71 6.89 -9.75 -13.32
N ALA A 72 5.96 -10.29 -14.11
CA ALA A 72 4.73 -9.59 -14.47
C ALA A 72 3.90 -9.23 -13.23
N TYR A 73 3.09 -8.19 -13.34
CA TYR A 73 2.20 -7.72 -12.27
C TYR A 73 0.79 -8.32 -12.35
N THR A 74 0.62 -9.42 -13.10
CA THR A 74 -0.66 -10.12 -13.14
C THR A 74 -0.93 -10.80 -11.80
N ALA A 75 -2.20 -11.04 -11.50
CA ALA A 75 -2.59 -11.71 -10.27
C ALA A 75 -1.91 -13.09 -10.14
N GLU A 76 -1.81 -13.84 -11.24
CA GLU A 76 -1.18 -15.17 -11.29
C GLU A 76 0.32 -15.09 -10.99
N ALA A 77 1.03 -14.13 -11.59
CA ALA A 77 2.47 -13.96 -11.38
C ALA A 77 2.79 -13.49 -9.96
N LEU A 78 1.98 -12.59 -9.40
CA LEU A 78 2.12 -12.14 -8.02
C LEU A 78 1.76 -13.25 -7.03
N LEU A 79 0.71 -14.03 -7.28
CA LEU A 79 0.33 -15.16 -6.43
C LEU A 79 1.44 -16.21 -6.39
N ALA A 80 1.96 -16.62 -7.55
CA ALA A 80 3.09 -17.56 -7.61
C ALA A 80 4.32 -17.02 -6.87
N ALA A 81 4.58 -15.72 -7.00
CA ALA A 81 5.69 -15.05 -6.33
C ALA A 81 5.51 -14.95 -4.80
N ILE A 82 4.25 -14.87 -4.32
CA ILE A 82 3.89 -14.97 -2.91
C ILE A 82 4.12 -16.40 -2.43
N GLU A 83 3.52 -17.39 -3.08
CA GLU A 83 3.61 -18.82 -2.72
C GLU A 83 5.05 -19.30 -2.60
N GLN A 84 5.93 -18.88 -3.51
CA GLN A 84 7.36 -19.22 -3.46
C GLN A 84 8.12 -18.63 -2.26
N ARG A 85 7.60 -17.56 -1.66
CA ARG A 85 8.27 -16.77 -0.61
C ARG A 85 7.57 -16.84 0.73
N VAL A 86 6.48 -17.62 0.84
CA VAL A 86 5.88 -17.96 2.12
C VAL A 86 6.84 -18.88 2.87
N GLY A 87 7.47 -18.36 3.93
CA GLY A 87 8.30 -19.16 4.81
C GLY A 87 7.48 -20.13 5.68
N PRO A 88 8.11 -21.15 6.30
CA PRO A 88 7.43 -22.08 7.20
C PRO A 88 6.75 -21.41 8.41
N ASP A 89 7.12 -20.17 8.73
CA ASP A 89 6.53 -19.38 9.82
C ASP A 89 5.19 -18.73 9.47
N ILE A 90 4.79 -18.78 8.19
CA ILE A 90 3.46 -18.38 7.74
C ILE A 90 2.64 -19.66 7.61
N GLU A 91 2.06 -20.09 8.72
CA GLU A 91 1.07 -21.16 8.73
C GLU A 91 -0.04 -20.80 7.72
N PRO A 92 -0.31 -21.64 6.70
CA PRO A 92 -1.44 -21.42 5.83
C PRO A 92 -2.70 -21.37 6.72
N MET A 93 -3.47 -20.29 6.64
CA MET A 93 -4.74 -20.14 7.36
C MET A 93 -5.83 -21.06 6.76
N THR A 94 -5.52 -22.33 6.53
CA THR A 94 -6.48 -23.34 6.12
C THR A 94 -7.33 -23.74 7.32
N GLY A 95 -8.57 -23.24 7.37
CA GLY A 95 -9.59 -23.72 8.31
C GLY A 95 -9.96 -22.80 9.48
N LEU A 96 -9.46 -21.56 9.54
CA LEU A 96 -9.97 -20.59 10.50
C LEU A 96 -11.23 -19.90 9.95
N PRO A 97 -12.35 -19.86 10.69
CA PRO A 97 -13.45 -18.97 10.35
C PRO A 97 -12.89 -17.55 10.46
N TRP A 98 -12.80 -16.87 9.32
CA TRP A 98 -12.53 -15.44 9.31
C TRP A 98 -13.76 -14.78 9.97
N GLU A 99 -13.72 -14.53 11.27
CA GLU A 99 -14.72 -13.67 11.91
C GLU A 99 -14.21 -12.24 11.74
N GLY A 100 -14.81 -11.52 10.78
CA GLY A 100 -14.43 -10.14 10.45
C GLY A 100 -14.25 -9.30 11.70
N ASP A 101 -13.12 -8.56 11.74
CA ASP A 101 -12.74 -7.53 12.73
C ASP A 101 -11.65 -7.89 13.75
N ARG A 102 -11.05 -9.10 13.72
CA ARG A 102 -9.84 -9.37 14.52
C ARG A 102 -8.67 -9.85 13.66
N VAL A 103 -7.72 -8.93 13.40
CA VAL A 103 -6.39 -9.31 12.90
C VAL A 103 -5.63 -9.98 14.05
N PRO A 104 -5.25 -11.27 13.96
CA PRO A 104 -4.40 -11.89 14.97
C PRO A 104 -3.06 -11.14 15.02
N ARG A 105 -2.62 -10.74 16.21
CA ARG A 105 -1.29 -10.12 16.36
C ARG A 105 -0.23 -11.16 16.00
N MET A 106 0.53 -10.90 14.94
CA MET A 106 1.71 -11.69 14.59
C MET A 106 2.65 -11.70 15.79
N GLY A 107 2.88 -12.89 16.38
CA GLY A 107 3.87 -13.08 17.42
C GLY A 107 5.25 -12.73 16.87
N ARG A 108 6.06 -12.00 17.64
CA ARG A 108 7.43 -11.67 17.22
C ARG A 108 8.23 -12.98 17.04
N PRO A 109 9.03 -13.13 15.98
CA PRO A 109 9.93 -14.27 15.87
C PRO A 109 10.91 -14.25 17.06
N GLN A 110 10.99 -15.35 17.80
CA GLN A 110 12.00 -15.51 18.83
C GLN A 110 13.35 -15.73 18.14
N SER A 111 14.26 -14.76 18.26
CA SER A 111 15.66 -14.94 17.89
C SER A 111 16.25 -16.12 18.67
N ARG A 112 16.76 -17.14 17.97
CA ARG A 112 17.71 -18.10 18.57
C ARG A 112 19.13 -17.60 18.35
N MET A 113 19.90 -17.65 19.44
CA MET A 113 21.36 -17.48 19.49
C MET A 113 22.08 -18.65 18.84
#